data_AF-A0A4Q3I3L8-F1
#
_entry.id   AF-A0A4Q3I3L8-F1
#
_cell.length_a   1.000
_cell.length_b   1.000
_cell.length_c   1.000
_cell.angle_alpha   90.00
_cell.angle_beta   90.00
_cell.angle_gamma   90.00
#
_symmetry.space_group_name_H-M   'P 1'
#
loop_
_entity.id
_entity.type
_entity.pdbx_description
1 polymer ?
#
loop_
_entity_poly.entity_id
_entity_poly.type
_entity_poly.pdbx_seq_one_letter_code
_entity_poly.pdbx_strand_id
1 'polypeptide(L)'
;MSYLKLAIKGTSWSLAQVLVERLTQTVVFLIAAALLGPHEFGVAALSTAPAVIIASTLQSGSQVVIQRRLLDDDFVSSVFGLFLLLGLCGSALLLIASALLRHLETFSGLSAMVAVTSIAPLVSALAV
;
A
#
# COMPACT_ATOMS: atom_id res chain seq x y z
N MET A 1 26.03 -6.59 26.05
CA MET A 1 24.83 -7.37 25.64
C MET A 1 25.04 -7.87 24.21
N SER A 2 24.85 -9.16 23.94
CA SER A 2 25.18 -9.71 22.61
C SER A 2 24.16 -9.23 21.58
N TYR A 3 24.61 -8.40 20.63
CA TYR A 3 23.81 -7.85 19.51
C TYR A 3 23.03 -8.92 18.74
N LEU A 4 23.53 -10.16 18.72
CA LEU A 4 22.87 -11.33 18.16
C LEU A 4 21.50 -11.62 18.81
N LYS A 5 21.39 -11.55 20.14
CA LYS A 5 20.12 -11.82 20.84
C LYS A 5 19.06 -10.76 20.52
N LEU A 6 19.49 -9.51 20.36
CA LEU A 6 18.61 -8.40 20.01
C LEU A 6 18.13 -8.53 18.56
N ALA A 7 19.05 -8.85 17.64
CA ALA A 7 18.75 -9.08 16.24
C ALA A 7 17.77 -10.26 16.05
N ILE A 8 18.02 -11.40 16.70
CA ILE A 8 17.13 -12.58 16.63
C ILE A 8 15.73 -12.23 17.15
N LYS A 9 15.64 -11.49 18.26
CA LYS A 9 14.34 -11.05 18.81
C LYS A 9 13.60 -10.13 17.82
N GLY A 10 14.30 -9.14 17.26
CA GLY A 10 13.72 -8.23 16.26
C GLY A 10 13.26 -8.95 15.00
N THR A 11 14.08 -9.84 14.45
CA THR A 11 13.72 -10.66 13.28
C THR A 11 12.55 -11.58 13.58
N SER A 12 12.51 -12.23 14.75
CA SER A 12 11.39 -13.10 15.13
C SER A 12 10.08 -12.33 15.23
N TRP A 13 10.13 -11.09 15.72
CA TRP A 13 8.97 -10.21 15.80
C TRP A 13 8.48 -9.77 14.42
N SER A 14 9.41 -9.34 13.56
CA SER A 14 9.08 -8.97 12.17
C SER A 14 8.51 -10.15 11.39
N LEU A 15 9.07 -11.35 11.56
CA LEU A 15 8.55 -12.56 10.93
C LEU A 15 7.15 -12.90 11.42
N ALA A 16 6.89 -12.80 12.72
CA ALA A 16 5.54 -13.00 13.27
C ALA A 16 4.53 -11.99 12.69
N GLN A 17 4.90 -10.71 12.62
CA GLN A 17 4.08 -9.67 12.01
C GLN A 17 3.74 -9.99 10.55
N VAL A 18 4.75 -10.30 9.74
CA VAL A 18 4.55 -10.64 8.32
C VAL A 18 3.69 -11.89 8.17
N LEU A 19 3.90 -12.92 9.00
CA LEU A 19 3.11 -14.14 8.93
C LEU A 19 1.62 -13.87 9.21
N VAL A 20 1.34 -13.08 10.25
CA VAL A 20 -0.03 -12.69 10.62
C VAL A 20 -0.67 -11.88 9.48
N GLU A 21 0.02 -10.86 8.96
CA GLU A 21 -0.48 -10.05 7.84
C GLU A 21 -0.82 -10.90 6.60
N ARG A 22 0.07 -11.84 6.23
CA ARG A 22 -0.12 -12.71 5.07
C ARG A 22 -1.22 -13.74 5.29
N LEU A 23 -1.36 -14.29 6.49
CA LEU A 23 -2.46 -15.20 6.82
C LEU A 23 -3.80 -14.45 6.76
N THR A 24 -3.89 -13.25 7.33
CA THR A 24 -5.10 -12.43 7.24
C THR A 24 -5.46 -12.11 5.79
N GLN A 25 -4.49 -11.68 4.97
CA GLN A 25 -4.73 -11.43 3.54
C GLN A 25 -5.20 -12.70 2.81
N THR A 26 -4.60 -13.86 3.11
CA THR A 26 -4.99 -15.14 2.51
C THR A 26 -6.44 -15.50 2.86
N VAL A 27 -6.82 -15.36 4.13
CA VAL A 27 -8.20 -15.63 4.57
C VAL A 27 -9.19 -14.69 3.88
N VAL A 28 -8.87 -13.39 3.79
CA VAL A 28 -9.72 -12.42 3.08
C VAL A 28 -9.87 -12.79 1.61
N PHE A 29 -8.79 -13.18 0.92
CA PHE A 29 -8.85 -13.60 -0.47
C PHE A 29 -9.63 -14.91 -0.67
N LEU A 30 -9.51 -15.88 0.24
CA LEU A 30 -10.29 -17.11 0.18
C LEU A 30 -11.79 -16.84 0.35
N ILE A 31 -12.15 -15.97 1.31
CA ILE A 31 -13.54 -15.55 1.51
C ILE A 31 -14.04 -14.81 0.28
N ALA A 32 -13.26 -13.88 -0.28
CA ALA A 32 -13.63 -13.16 -1.49
C ALA A 32 -13.81 -14.11 -2.69
N ALA A 33 -12.92 -15.10 -2.86
CA ALA A 33 -13.03 -16.08 -3.92
C ALA A 33 -14.24 -17.03 -3.76
N ALA A 34 -14.68 -17.28 -2.52
CA ALA A 34 -15.87 -18.08 -2.25
C ALA A 34 -17.19 -17.31 -2.44
N LEU A 35 -17.18 -15.99 -2.20
CA LEU A 35 -18.38 -15.14 -2.25
C LEU A 35 -18.59 -14.44 -3.59
N LEU A 36 -17.52 -14.08 -4.29
CA LEU A 36 -17.60 -13.34 -5.55
C LEU A 36 -17.57 -14.29 -6.75
N GLY A 37 -18.38 -13.97 -7.77
CA GLY A 37 -18.26 -14.59 -9.08
C GLY A 37 -16.94 -14.21 -9.78
N PRO A 38 -16.49 -14.98 -10.79
CA PRO A 38 -15.21 -14.76 -11.47
C PRO A 38 -15.08 -13.36 -12.09
N HIS A 39 -16.19 -12.79 -12.56
CA HIS A 39 -16.22 -11.43 -13.09
C HIS A 39 -15.98 -10.37 -12.00
N GLU A 40 -16.69 -10.47 -10.87
CA GLU A 40 -16.57 -9.48 -9.77
C GLU A 40 -15.20 -9.55 -9.10
N PHE A 41 -14.65 -10.75 -8.97
CA PHE A 41 -13.28 -10.94 -8.49
C PHE A 41 -12.25 -10.26 -9.39
N GLY A 42 -12.44 -10.35 -10.71
CA GLY A 42 -11.61 -9.63 -11.69
C GLY A 42 -11.71 -8.11 -11.55
N VAL A 43 -12.92 -7.56 -11.38
CA VAL A 43 -13.14 -6.12 -11.15
C VAL A 43 -12.46 -5.65 -9.86
N ALA A 44 -12.59 -6.42 -8.77
CA ALA A 44 -11.92 -6.13 -7.51
C ALA A 44 -10.38 -6.10 -7.67
N ALA A 45 -9.81 -7.08 -8.35
CA ALA A 45 -8.37 -7.13 -8.63
C ALA A 45 -7.89 -5.94 -9.48
N LEU A 46 -8.63 -5.61 -10.55
CA LEU A 46 -8.32 -4.46 -11.42
C LEU A 46 -8.39 -3.13 -10.66
N SER A 47 -9.33 -2.99 -9.74
CA SER A 47 -9.49 -1.76 -8.94
C SER A 47 -8.40 -1.57 -7.88
N THR A 48 -7.83 -2.67 -7.37
CA THR A 48 -6.89 -2.67 -6.25
C THR A 48 -5.44 -2.69 -6.70
N ALA A 49 -5.11 -3.37 -7.81
CA ALA A 49 -3.73 -3.54 -8.25
C ALA A 49 -2.94 -2.22 -8.41
N PRO A 50 -3.47 -1.16 -9.06
CA PRO A 50 -2.75 0.10 -9.17
C PRO A 50 -2.46 0.73 -7.82
N ALA A 51 -3.43 0.71 -6.90
CA ALA A 51 -3.30 1.24 -5.56
C ALA A 51 -2.23 0.49 -4.75
N VAL A 52 -2.19 -0.85 -4.84
CA VAL A 52 -1.18 -1.69 -4.18
C VAL A 52 0.22 -1.41 -4.71
N ILE A 53 0.39 -1.24 -6.03
CA ILE A 53 1.69 -0.94 -6.64
C ILE A 53 2.23 0.41 -6.14
N ILE A 54 1.40 1.45 -6.15
CA ILE A 54 1.79 2.78 -5.68
C ILE A 54 2.09 2.76 -4.18
N ALA A 55 1.19 2.18 -3.37
CA ALA A 55 1.35 2.04 -1.92
C ALA A 55 2.65 1.34 -1.54
N SER A 56 2.93 0.20 -2.18
CA SER A 56 4.14 -0.60 -1.93
C SER A 56 5.41 0.17 -2.31
N THR A 57 5.35 0.98 -3.37
CA THR A 57 6.47 1.85 -3.77
C THR A 57 6.74 2.91 -2.70
N LEU A 58 5.70 3.51 -2.12
CA LEU A 58 5.82 4.56 -1.10
C LEU A 58 6.38 4.03 0.23
N GLN A 59 6.06 2.79 0.61
CA GLN A 59 6.61 2.16 1.83
C GLN A 59 8.14 2.10 1.87
N SER A 60 8.81 2.17 0.70
CA SER A 60 10.27 2.21 0.62
C SER A 60 10.90 3.48 1.23
N GLY A 61 10.13 4.55 1.47
CA GLY A 61 10.64 5.78 2.06
C GLY A 61 11.28 5.60 3.43
N SER A 62 10.69 4.74 4.26
CA SER A 62 11.26 4.37 5.57
C SER A 62 12.66 3.75 5.45
N GLN A 63 12.90 2.95 4.40
CA GLN A 63 14.21 2.35 4.15
C GLN A 63 15.26 3.39 3.76
N VAL A 64 14.87 4.45 3.05
CA VAL A 64 15.77 5.56 2.68
C VAL A 64 16.28 6.27 3.95
N VAL A 65 15.40 6.47 4.93
CA VAL A 65 15.76 7.09 6.22
C VAL A 65 16.72 6.19 7.01
N ILE A 66 16.41 4.89 7.11
CA ILE A 66 17.20 3.92 7.89
C ILE A 66 18.61 3.70 7.32
N GLN A 67 18.77 3.75 5.99
CA GLN A 67 20.07 3.52 5.34
C GLN A 67 21.07 4.69 5.54
N ARG A 68 20.60 5.86 5.98
CA ARG A 68 21.46 7.04 6.15
C ARG A 68 22.25 6.96 7.46
N ARG A 69 23.58 7.10 7.35
CA ARG A 69 24.51 7.00 8.50
C ARG A 69 24.41 8.18 9.48
N LEU A 70 24.02 9.36 9.00
CA LEU A 70 23.81 10.58 9.78
C LEU A 70 22.41 11.10 9.49
N LEU A 71 21.54 11.01 10.49
CA LEU A 71 20.20 11.59 10.44
C LEU A 71 20.29 13.07 10.75
N ASP A 72 19.56 13.85 9.97
CA ASP A 72 19.39 15.28 10.11
C ASP A 72 17.88 15.55 10.06
N ASP A 73 17.38 16.40 10.95
CA ASP A 73 15.95 16.65 11.11
C ASP A 73 15.36 17.28 9.84
N ASP A 74 16.14 18.11 9.14
CA ASP A 74 15.77 18.71 7.86
C ASP A 74 15.62 17.66 6.76
N PHE A 75 16.46 16.62 6.78
CA PHE A 75 16.37 15.51 5.82
C PHE A 75 15.15 14.64 6.09
N VAL A 76 14.87 14.30 7.35
CA VAL A 76 13.67 13.52 7.72
C VAL A 76 12.41 14.27 7.28
N SER A 77 12.34 15.57 7.57
CA SER A 77 11.22 16.43 7.16
C SER A 77 11.08 16.52 5.65
N SER A 78 12.19 16.60 4.91
CA SER A 78 12.20 16.64 3.45
C SER A 78 11.76 15.32 2.82
N VAL A 79 12.23 14.18 3.35
CA VAL A 79 11.82 12.85 2.89
C VAL A 79 10.33 12.65 3.18
N PHE A 80 9.87 12.95 4.40
CA PHE A 80 8.45 12.88 4.73
C PHE A 80 7.60 13.75 3.79
N GLY A 81 8.00 15.01 3.58
CA GLY A 81 7.30 15.92 2.67
C GLY A 81 7.25 15.42 1.22
N LEU A 82 8.36 14.84 0.73
CA LEU A 82 8.43 14.26 -0.61
C LEU A 82 7.50 13.05 -0.75
N PHE A 83 7.55 12.10 0.19
CA PHE A 83 6.70 10.91 0.13
C PHE A 83 5.22 11.25 0.34
N LEU A 84 4.90 12.23 1.18
CA LEU A 84 3.54 12.78 1.33
C LEU A 84 3.03 13.38 0.01
N LEU A 85 3.86 14.16 -0.67
CA LEU A 85 3.52 14.72 -1.98
C LEU A 85 3.32 13.62 -3.02
N LEU A 86 4.19 12.60 -3.06
CA LEU A 86 4.03 11.46 -3.95
C LEU A 86 2.76 10.64 -3.64
N GLY A 87 2.41 10.49 -2.36
CA GLY A 87 1.16 9.86 -1.93
C GLY A 87 -0.08 10.64 -2.36
N LEU A 88 -0.05 11.97 -2.23
CA LEU A 88 -1.09 12.86 -2.74
C LEU A 88 -1.22 12.78 -4.27
N CYS A 89 -0.09 12.82 -5.00
CA CYS A 89 -0.09 12.67 -6.45
C CYS A 89 -0.63 11.30 -6.88
N GLY A 90 -0.22 10.22 -6.22
CA GLY A 90 -0.73 8.87 -6.49
C GLY A 90 -2.23 8.74 -6.22
N SER A 91 -2.71 9.31 -5.11
CA SER A 91 -4.13 9.34 -4.78
C SER A 91 -4.95 10.14 -5.81
N ALA A 92 -4.48 11.34 -6.17
CA ALA A 92 -5.12 12.17 -7.19
C ALA A 92 -5.15 11.48 -8.56
N LEU A 93 -4.07 10.79 -8.94
CA LEU A 93 -4.00 10.04 -10.19
C LEU A 93 -5.05 8.91 -10.23
N LEU A 94 -5.25 8.20 -9.12
CA LEU A 94 -6.30 7.17 -9.02
C LEU A 94 -7.71 7.77 -9.05
N LEU A 95 -7.94 8.94 -8.44
CA LEU A 95 -9.23 9.63 -8.53
C LEU A 95 -9.53 10.10 -9.96
N ILE A 96 -8.54 10.65 -10.66
CA ILE A 96 -8.67 11.03 -12.07
C ILE A 96 -8.94 9.78 -12.92
N ALA A 97 -8.21 8.69 -12.68
CA ALA A 97 -8.44 7.42 -13.36
C ALA A 97 -9.86 6.89 -13.10
N SER A 98 -10.38 6.97 -11.87
CA SER A 98 -11.75 6.61 -11.53
C SER A 98 -12.77 7.42 -12.34
N ALA A 99 -12.57 8.75 -12.45
CA ALA A 99 -13.45 9.61 -13.23
C ALA A 99 -13.42 9.25 -14.73
N LEU A 100 -12.25 8.96 -15.29
CA LEU A 100 -12.10 8.52 -16.68
C LEU A 100 -12.76 7.15 -16.91
N LEU A 101 -12.57 6.21 -15.99
CA LEU A 101 -13.16 4.87 -16.04
C LEU A 101 -14.69 4.90 -15.97
N ARG A 102 -15.29 5.96 -15.41
CA ARG A 102 -16.76 6.11 -15.37
C ARG A 102 -17.38 6.16 -16.77
N HIS A 103 -16.61 6.54 -17.78
CA HIS A 103 -17.07 6.56 -19.18
C HIS A 103 -16.96 5.19 -19.87
N LEU A 104 -16.30 4.21 -19.26
CA LEU A 104 -16.28 2.83 -19.75
C LEU A 104 -17.42 2.04 -19.10
N GLU A 105 -18.50 1.82 -19.86
CA GLU A 105 -19.67 1.05 -19.43
C GLU A 105 -19.39 -0.46 -19.22
N THR A 106 -18.20 -0.93 -19.61
CA THR A 106 -17.85 -2.35 -19.65
C THR A 106 -17.82 -3.02 -18.27
N PHE A 107 -17.49 -2.28 -17.20
CA PHE A 107 -17.35 -2.84 -15.85
C PHE A 107 -18.15 -2.03 -14.83
N SER A 108 -19.35 -2.52 -14.51
CA SER A 108 -20.17 -1.94 -13.44
C SER A 108 -19.40 -1.96 -12.11
N GLY A 109 -19.29 -0.80 -11.45
CA GLY A 109 -18.68 -0.67 -10.13
C GLY A 109 -17.16 -0.45 -10.09
N LEU A 110 -16.44 -0.61 -11.21
CA LEU A 110 -14.97 -0.43 -11.26
C LEU A 110 -14.56 0.99 -10.83
N SER A 111 -15.22 2.01 -11.36
CA SER A 111 -14.92 3.42 -11.03
C SER A 111 -15.09 3.71 -9.54
N ALA A 112 -16.17 3.22 -8.92
CA ALA A 112 -16.41 3.37 -7.49
C ALA A 112 -15.36 2.66 -6.64
N MET A 113 -14.97 1.43 -7.02
CA MET A 113 -13.91 0.71 -6.29
C MET A 113 -12.56 1.42 -6.42
N VAL A 114 -12.19 1.92 -7.61
CA VAL A 114 -10.95 2.69 -7.81
C VAL A 114 -10.96 3.98 -6.99
N ALA A 115 -12.12 4.65 -6.86
CA ALA A 115 -12.23 5.82 -6.01
C ALA A 115 -11.97 5.49 -4.54
N VAL A 116 -12.48 4.36 -4.04
CA VAL A 116 -12.24 3.91 -2.67
C VAL A 116 -10.76 3.53 -2.46
N THR A 117 -10.15 2.83 -3.41
CA THR A 117 -8.73 2.42 -3.30
C THR A 117 -7.75 3.59 -3.47
N SER A 118 -8.21 4.74 -3.97
CA SER A 118 -7.39 5.95 -4.12
C SER A 118 -6.79 6.48 -2.81
N ILE A 119 -7.33 6.10 -1.65
CA ILE A 119 -6.79 6.51 -0.35
C ILE A 119 -5.52 5.75 0.04
N ALA A 120 -5.28 4.56 -0.54
CA ALA A 120 -4.18 3.70 -0.13
C ALA A 120 -2.77 4.31 -0.31
N PRO A 121 -2.45 5.01 -1.43
CA PRO A 121 -1.20 5.75 -1.56
C PRO A 121 -1.00 6.80 -0.46
N LEU A 122 -2.06 7.53 -0.09
CA LEU A 122 -1.99 8.57 0.93
C LEU A 122 -1.68 7.97 2.32
N VAL A 123 -2.36 6.89 2.68
CA VAL A 123 -2.11 6.16 3.94
C VAL A 123 -0.69 5.60 3.97
N SER A 124 -0.19 5.10 2.83
CA SER A 124 1.16 4.56 2.75
C SER A 124 2.23 5.64 2.88
N ALA A 125 1.97 6.83 2.35
CA ALA A 125 2.87 7.97 2.52
C ALA A 125 2.94 8.50 3.95
N LEU A 126 1.83 8.42 4.70
CA LEU A 126 1.81 8.78 6.13
C LEU A 126 2.57 7.78 7.02
N ALA A 127 2.85 6.58 6.51
CA ALA A 127 3.59 5.55 7.21
C ALA A 127 5.12 5.62 6.99
N VAL A 128 5.60 6.59 6.20
CA VAL A 128 7.02 6.88 5.97
C VAL A 128 7.60 7.70 7.11
#